data_AF-A0A560KS57-F1
#
_entry.id   AF-A0A560KS57-F1
#
_cell.length_a   1.000
_cell.length_b   1.000
_cell.length_c   1.000
_cell.angle_alpha   90.00
_cell.angle_beta   90.00
_cell.angle_gamma   90.00
#
_symmetry.space_group_name_H-M   'P 1'
#
loop_
_entity.id
_entity.type
_entity.pdbx_description
1 polymer ?
#
loop_
_entity_poly.entity_id
_entity_poly.type
_entity_poly.pdbx_seq_one_letter_code
_entity_poly.pdbx_strand_id
1 'polypeptide(L)' 'MTATIETYWPALWVHGHVHNSSDYRVGDIGIACNPHDYGAGANSNFDGSLVVEIGE' A
#
# COMPACT_ATOMS: atom_id res chain seq x y z
N MET A 1 -1.10 -11.43 12.67
CA MET A 1 -0.27 -10.28 12.28
C MET A 1 1.19 -10.72 12.46
N THR A 2 2.17 -10.18 11.73
CA THR A 2 3.56 -10.69 11.82
C THR A 2 4.34 -9.95 12.90
N ALA A 3 5.42 -10.55 13.40
CA ALA A 3 6.26 -9.97 14.45
C ALA A 3 6.74 -8.54 14.11
N THR A 4 7.05 -8.25 12.84
CA THR A 4 7.43 -6.90 12.39
C THR A 4 6.32 -5.88 12.59
N ILE A 5 5.09 -6.20 12.15
CA ILE A 5 3.96 -5.28 12.27
C ILE A 5 3.58 -5.07 13.74
N GLU A 6 3.59 -6.15 14.53
CA GLU A 6 3.30 -6.09 15.96
C GLU A 6 4.36 -5.30 16.75
N THR A 7 5.64 -5.40 16.36
CA THR A 7 6.74 -4.70 17.04
C THR A 7 6.71 -3.20 16.78
N TYR A 8 6.42 -2.80 15.54
CA TYR A 8 6.60 -1.41 15.12
C TYR A 8 5.30 -0.62 14.97
N TRP A 9 4.16 -1.29 14.89
CA TRP A 9 2.82 -0.69 14.80
C TRP A 9 2.75 0.55 13.89
N PRO A 10 3.14 0.42 12.61
CA PRO A 10 3.30 1.58 11.75
C PRO A 10 1.97 2.25 11.43
N ALA A 11 1.95 3.57 11.28
CA ALA A 11 0.76 4.29 10.82
C ALA A 11 0.41 3.96 9.35
N LEU A 12 1.42 3.62 8.53
CA LEU A 12 1.29 3.18 7.14
C LEU A 12 2.27 2.05 6.82
N TRP A 13 1.81 1.04 6.09
CA TRP A 13 2.65 0.10 5.37
C TRP A 13 2.42 0.19 3.86
N VAL A 14 3.46 0.57 3.13
CA VAL A 14 3.47 0.58 1.66
C VAL A 14 4.13 -0.70 1.14
N HIS A 15 3.50 -1.37 0.18
CA HIS A 15 4.05 -2.57 -0.46
C HIS A 15 3.82 -2.61 -1.98
N GLY A 16 4.33 -3.65 -2.63
CA GLY A 16 4.22 -3.89 -4.08
C GLY A 16 4.14 -5.38 -4.42
N HIS A 17 4.70 -5.77 -5.57
CA HIS A 17 4.83 -7.15 -6.07
C HIS A 17 3.53 -7.88 -6.48
N VAL A 18 2.38 -7.49 -5.93
CA VAL A 18 1.08 -8.16 -6.21
C VAL A 18 0.40 -7.73 -7.51
N HIS A 19 1.01 -6.78 -8.24
CA HIS A 19 0.52 -6.21 -9.51
C HIS A 19 -0.93 -5.70 -9.46
N ASN A 20 -1.33 -5.15 -8.32
CA ASN A 20 -2.66 -4.58 -8.12
C ASN A 20 -2.59 -3.43 -7.10
N SER A 21 -3.39 -2.38 -7.32
CA SER A 21 -3.55 -1.29 -6.36
C SER A 21 -4.46 -1.69 -5.20
N SER A 22 -4.10 -1.30 -3.97
CA SER A 22 -4.93 -1.48 -2.79
C SER A 22 -4.70 -0.34 -1.81
N ASP A 23 -5.78 0.15 -1.20
CA ASP A 23 -5.75 1.11 -0.11
C ASP A 23 -6.81 0.69 0.92
N TYR A 24 -6.37 0.29 2.10
CA TYR A 24 -7.25 -0.20 3.16
C TYR A 24 -6.60 -0.10 4.54
N ARG A 25 -7.36 -0.41 5.58
CA ARG A 25 -6.88 -0.41 6.97
C ARG A 25 -7.01 -1.78 7.63
N VAL A 26 -6.05 -2.10 8.49
CA VAL A 26 -6.10 -3.23 9.42
C VAL A 26 -5.93 -2.67 10.83
N GLY A 27 -7.04 -2.53 11.56
CA GLY A 27 -7.05 -1.73 12.79
C GLY A 27 -6.65 -0.29 12.49
N ASP A 28 -5.66 0.22 13.22
CA ASP A 28 -5.14 1.58 13.05
C ASP A 28 -4.00 1.70 12.02
N ILE A 29 -3.63 0.59 11.39
CA ILE A 29 -2.54 0.55 10.39
C ILE A 29 -3.15 0.76 9.01
N GLY A 30 -2.72 1.80 8.30
CA GLY A 30 -3.01 1.96 6.87
C GLY A 30 -2.14 1.02 6.03
N ILE A 31 -2.69 0.46 4.96
CA ILE A 31 -2.01 -0.40 4.00
C ILE A 31 -2.22 0.16 2.60
N ALA A 32 -1.12 0.46 1.89
CA ALA A 32 -1.18 1.00 0.53
C ALA A 32 -0.30 0.21 -0.45
N CYS A 33 -0.80 0.01 -1.65
CA CYS A 33 -0.11 -0.59 -2.79
C CYS A 33 -0.55 0.18 -4.04
N ASN A 34 0.41 0.72 -4.79
CA ASN A 34 0.15 1.45 -6.04
C ASN A 34 1.29 1.18 -7.02
N PRO A 35 1.49 -0.08 -7.45
CA PRO A 35 2.59 -0.42 -8.34
C PRO A 35 2.29 0.13 -9.74
N HIS A 36 3.29 0.72 -10.38
CA HIS A 36 3.18 1.18 -11.77
C HIS A 36 3.11 -0.01 -12.74
N ASP A 37 3.95 -1.03 -12.49
CA ASP A 37 4.20 -2.15 -13.38
C ASP A 37 4.55 -1.71 -14.82
N TYR A 38 4.88 -2.66 -15.71
CA TYR A 38 5.33 -2.33 -17.07
C TYR A 38 4.85 -3.34 -18.10
N GLY A 39 4.79 -2.91 -19.36
CA GLY A 39 4.41 -3.75 -20.50
C GLY A 39 2.92 -4.11 -20.50
N ALA A 40 2.58 -5.26 -21.10
CA ALA A 40 1.20 -5.70 -21.24
C ALA A 40 0.47 -6.01 -19.91
N GLY A 41 1.22 -6.13 -18.82
CA GLY A 41 0.70 -6.33 -17.47
C GLY A 41 0.81 -5.10 -16.57
N ALA A 42 0.98 -3.90 -17.15
CA ALA A 42 0.98 -2.67 -16.37
C ALA A 42 -0.35 -2.53 -15.61
N ASN A 43 -0.26 -2.08 -14.36
CA ASN A 43 -1.42 -1.90 -13.51
C ASN A 43 -2.24 -0.73 -14.02
N SER A 44 -3.43 -1.01 -14.57
CA SER A 44 -4.32 0.02 -15.12
C SER A 44 -4.81 1.02 -14.07
N ASN A 45 -4.69 0.68 -12.79
CA ASN A 45 -5.11 1.50 -11.65
C ASN A 45 -3.94 2.23 -10.99
N PHE A 46 -2.76 2.24 -11.61
CA PHE A 46 -1.65 3.05 -11.14
C PHE A 46 -2.03 4.53 -11.19
N ASP A 47 -1.82 5.22 -10.07
CA ASP A 47 -1.99 6.68 -9.99
C ASP A 47 -0.66 7.33 -9.57
N GLY A 48 0.01 7.99 -10.52
CA GLY A 48 1.26 8.71 -10.27
C GLY A 48 1.11 9.97 -9.40
N SER A 49 -0.12 10.37 -9.10
CA SER A 49 -0.45 11.51 -8.23
C SER A 49 -1.06 11.08 -6.89
N LEU A 50 -1.09 9.78 -6.59
CA LEU A 50 -1.69 9.26 -5.36
C LEU A 50 -1.05 9.88 -4.12
N VAL A 51 -1.90 10.50 -3.29
CA VAL A 51 -1.55 11.00 -1.96
C VAL A 51 -2.23 10.11 -0.93
N VAL A 52 -1.47 9.63 0.06
CA VAL A 52 -2.00 8.84 1.18
C VAL A 52 -1.81 9.67 2.46
N GLU A 53 -2.93 10.06 3.06
CA GLU A 53 -2.96 10.82 4.30
C GLU A 53 -2.78 9.90 5.50
N ILE A 54 -1.83 10.24 6.39
CA ILE A 54 -1.47 9.42 7.55
C ILE A 54 -1.73 10.18 8.84
N GLY A 55 -2.70 9.68 9.61
CA GLY A 55 -3.10 10.28 10.89
C GLY A 55 -4.06 11.46 10.74
N GLU A 56 -4.34 12.12 11.87
CA GLU A 56 -4.72 13.54 11.92
C GLU A 56 -3.47 14.38 12.26
#